data_AF-A0A349NZY5-F1
#
_entry.id   AF-A0A349NZY5-F1
#
_cell.length_a   1.000
_cell.length_b   1.000
_cell.length_c   1.000
_cell.angle_alpha   90.00
_cell.angle_beta   90.00
_cell.angle_gamma   90.00
#
_symmetry.space_group_name_H-M   'P 1'
#
loop_
_entity.id
_entity.type
_entity.pdbx_description
1 polymer ?
#
loop_
_entity_poly.entity_id
_entity_poly.type
_entity_poly.pdbx_seq_one_letter_code
_entity_poly.pdbx_strand_id
1 'polypeptide(L)' 'MGDLTVLAHHSPLVTPLRAGELKIVDNAGIETYIKVEGGILEVGSNTATILL' A
#
# COMPACT_ATOMS: atom_id res chain seq x y z
N MET A 1 0.76 5.91 15.95
CA MET A 1 -0.10 5.16 15.02
C MET A 1 -0.28 6.06 13.83
N GLY A 2 -0.15 5.56 12.61
CA GLY A 2 -0.11 6.43 11.44
C GLY A 2 -0.53 5.70 10.19
N ASP A 3 -1.12 6.46 9.28
CA ASP A 3 -1.52 6.02 7.96
C ASP A 3 -0.39 6.32 6.97
N LEU A 4 -0.25 5.46 5.96
CA LEU A 4 0.71 5.63 4.87
C LEU A 4 -0.04 5.66 3.55
N THR A 5 0.18 6.70 2.77
CA THR A 5 -0.31 6.80 1.40
C THR A 5 0.88 6.79 0.45
N VAL A 6 0.86 5.85 -0.49
CA VAL A 6 1.87 5.75 -1.55
C VAL A 6 1.28 6.37 -2.81
N LEU A 7 1.91 7.43 -3.30
CA LEU A 7 1.58 8.05 -4.58
C LEU A 7 2.62 7.66 -5.64
N ALA A 8 2.35 8.03 -6.89
CA ALA A 8 3.31 7.87 -7.98
C ALA A 8 4.67 8.49 -7.60
N HIS A 9 5.74 7.77 -7.93
CA HIS A 9 7.13 8.14 -7.67
C HIS A 9 7.48 8.37 -6.19
N HIS A 10 6.74 7.76 -5.27
CA HIS A 10 7.14 7.73 -3.87
C HIS A 10 8.56 7.16 -3.71
N SER A 11 9.33 7.71 -2.78
CA SER A 11 10.70 7.25 -2.50
C SER A 11 10.70 5.76 -2.10
N PRO A 12 11.77 5.01 -2.40
CA PRO A 12 11.87 3.61 -1.99
C PRO A 12 11.66 3.44 -0.49
N LEU A 13 10.84 2.45 -0.11
CA LEU A 13 10.47 2.20 1.28
C LEU A 13 10.13 0.72 1.47
N VAL A 14 10.58 0.14 2.59
CA VAL A 14 10.12 -1.17 3.06
C VAL A 14 9.62 -1.01 4.49
N THR A 15 8.38 -1.41 4.74
CA THR A 15 7.77 -1.30 6.08
C THR A 15 6.82 -2.47 6.36
N PRO A 16 6.73 -2.95 7.61
CA PRO A 16 5.68 -3.89 8.00
C PRO A 16 4.30 -3.23 7.91
N LEU A 17 3.33 -4.01 7.44
CA LEU A 17 1.92 -3.68 7.48
C LEU A 17 1.28 -4.29 8.74
N ARG A 18 0.32 -3.56 9.31
CA ARG A 18 -0.49 -4.04 10.43
C ARG A 18 -1.82 -4.56 9.92
N ALA A 19 -2.49 -5.37 10.73
CA ALA A 19 -3.88 -5.74 10.47
C ALA A 19 -4.74 -4.50 10.27
N GLY A 20 -5.54 -4.48 9.20
CA GLY A 20 -6.31 -3.30 8.81
C GLY A 20 -6.92 -3.44 7.43
N GLU A 21 -7.20 -2.30 6.81
CA GLU A 21 -7.80 -2.20 5.49
C GLU A 21 -6.88 -1.40 4.56
N LEU A 22 -6.65 -1.93 3.37
CA LEU A 22 -5.95 -1.26 2.29
C LEU A 22 -6.96 -0.63 1.35
N LYS A 23 -6.76 0.65 1.05
CA LYS A 23 -7.51 1.37 0.03
C LYS A 23 -6.66 1.53 -1.23
N ILE A 24 -7.15 1.01 -2.34
CA ILE A 24 -6.51 1.13 -3.66
C ILE A 24 -7.42 1.99 -4.54
N VAL A 25 -6.87 3.02 -5.17
CA VAL A 25 -7.59 3.86 -6.13
C VAL A 25 -6.96 3.64 -7.49
N ASP A 26 -7.75 3.19 -8.45
CA ASP A 26 -7.28 2.97 -9.82
C ASP A 26 -7.28 4.27 -10.65
N ASN A 27 -6.81 4.18 -11.90
CA ASN A 27 -6.75 5.33 -12.81
C ASN A 27 -8.13 5.89 -13.20
N ALA A 28 -9.21 5.13 -13.02
CA ALA A 28 -10.58 5.58 -13.25
C ALA A 28 -11.22 6.18 -11.99
N GLY A 29 -10.49 6.21 -10.86
CA GLY A 29 -10.98 6.68 -9.57
C GLY A 29 -11.81 5.64 -8.82
N ILE A 30 -11.80 4.37 -9.24
CA ILE A 30 -12.53 3.30 -8.57
C ILE A 30 -11.74 2.90 -7.31
N GLU A 31 -12.44 2.89 -6.19
CA GLU A 31 -11.88 2.53 -4.89
C GLU A 31 -12.12 1.05 -4.61
N THR A 32 -11.05 0.32 -4.31
CA THR A 32 -11.09 -1.07 -3.85
C THR A 32 -10.54 -1.17 -2.44
N TYR A 33 -11.26 -1.89 -1.58
CA TYR A 33 -10.92 -2.09 -0.18
C TYR A 33 -10.58 -3.55 0.08
N ILE A 34 -9.42 -3.81 0.68
CA ILE A 34 -8.93 -5.17 0.97
C ILE A 34 -8.54 -5.27 2.44
N LYS A 35 -9.12 -6.23 3.16
CA LYS A 35 -8.70 -6.53 4.55
C LYS A 35 -7.43 -7.35 4.55
N VAL A 36 -6.48 -6.96 5.41
CA VAL A 36 -5.21 -7.66 5.60
C VAL A 36 -4.98 -7.92 7.09
N GLU A 37 -4.39 -9.06 7.42
CA GLU A 37 -4.01 -9.41 8.80
C GLU A 37 -2.59 -8.93 9.16
N GLY A 38 -1.78 -8.61 8.15
CA GLY A 38 -0.40 -8.18 8.26
C GLY A 38 0.31 -8.32 6.92
N GLY A 39 1.61 -8.09 6.89
CA GLY A 39 2.44 -8.29 5.70
C GLY A 39 3.63 -7.33 5.63
N ILE A 40 4.26 -7.26 4.46
CA ILE A 40 5.29 -6.28 4.14
C ILE A 40 4.81 -5.43 2.96
N LEU A 41 4.97 -4.11 3.07
CA LEU A 41 4.84 -3.18 1.95
C LEU A 41 6.24 -2.83 1.45
N GLU A 42 6.50 -3.11 0.18
CA GLU A 42 7.68 -2.70 -0.55
C GLU A 42 7.29 -1.67 -1.62
N VAL A 43 7.99 -0.53 -1.64
CA VAL A 43 7.83 0.52 -2.65
C VAL A 43 9.17 0.70 -3.35
N GLY A 44 9.17 0.57 -4.67
CA GLY A 44 10.36 0.69 -5.50
C GLY A 44 10.01 0.71 -6.99
N SER A 45 10.85 1.31 -7.83
CA SER A 45 10.65 1.33 -9.29
C SER A 45 9.25 1.83 -9.72
N ASN A 46 8.72 2.83 -9.01
CA ASN A 46 7.35 3.36 -9.20
C ASN A 46 6.24 2.29 -9.05
N THR A 47 6.50 1.27 -8.24
CA THR A 47 5.60 0.14 -7.98
C THR A 47 5.50 -0.07 -6.47
N ALA A 48 4.30 -0.39 -5.99
CA ALA A 48 4.06 -0.81 -4.62
C ALA A 48 3.65 -2.29 -4.63
N THR A 49 4.37 -3.12 -3.88
CA THR A 49 4.15 -4.56 -3.77
C THR A 49 3.81 -4.90 -2.33
N ILE A 50 2.74 -5.68 -2.15
CA ILE A 50 2.29 -6.16 -0.85
C ILE A 50 2.54 -7.66 -0.79
N LEU A 51 3.28 -8.08 0.23
CA LEU A 51 3.59 -9.47 0.54
C LEU A 51 2.77 -9.86 1.78
N LEU A 52 1.83 -10.79 1.61
CA LEU A 52 0.94 -11.30 2.66
C LEU A 52 1.48 -12.60 3.26
#